data_AF-A0ABD3NJI8-F1
#
_entry.id   AF-A0ABD3NJI8-F1
#
_cell.length_a   1.000
_cell.length_b   1.000
_cell.length_c   1.000
_cell.angle_alpha   90.00
_cell.angle_beta   90.00
_cell.angle_gamma   90.00
#
_symmetry.space_group_name_H-M   'P 1'
#
loop_
_entity.id
_entity.type
_entity.pdbx_description
1 polymer ?
#
loop_
_entity_poly.entity_id
_entity_poly.type
_entity_poly.pdbx_seq_one_letter_code
_entity_poly.pdbx_strand_id
1 'polypeptide(L)'
;MTANSLTAPCIVVLLLLLTVGHLFISNTSLIVDKHKAEKFASDTKSDRRLSAASVDKTQEWYQDVPYLLSLAKSATPKAPFRVLLVITSLTEYDKGTRGTLHGYDRLKNVLLPPLVDSVNSMHSRGWHVDVYLILGYGPFLPERRQMVQDALPEGVGLEVWEDAIPLHYANTYAKRPKADQTLTLADHALSRQHRFVVRDKLKDYDFFSCFEDDMRILDIHVVNFLEMSADIRELHDRALSSEDGTVHGTNNGQTAIVQRVRHKPNDKASVGNDVADDPISTEQIKRLFPGLLRVEVLDRKPDHPLRVNGVLDNHKFAKEVRPSSNASLLSALKCCEEQDPPRGKMTSHPTIDELVIWETNIQATGVRNYPEPIGWAAAMPVEDRADVGSWWSGYPDIYGKPDMKRPRRVDETIGNQAGFMATRSQIEYFHNEACPGGFLPHYDGQWWRGDSLQRHSVEFWSGGFQLFGQCFFNRILSLDPRKFEQQLIYHVSNNKQRTVRTNKFIRIGDFYAQIMTVKERARS
;
A
#
# COMPACT_ATOMS: atom_id res chain seq x y z
N MET A 1 15.57 -20.32 65.62
CA MET A 1 15.21 -19.73 66.93
C MET A 1 15.55 -18.25 66.83
N THR A 2 14.66 -17.26 66.90
CA THR A 2 13.19 -17.14 67.08
C THR A 2 12.77 -15.83 66.34
N ALA A 3 11.68 -15.73 65.55
CA ALA A 3 10.27 -15.59 65.98
C ALA A 3 10.08 -14.40 66.97
N ASN A 4 9.21 -13.39 66.84
CA ASN A 4 7.94 -13.13 66.11
C ASN A 4 7.77 -11.58 65.92
N SER A 5 7.11 -10.96 64.92
CA SER A 5 5.73 -10.98 64.35
C SER A 5 4.75 -9.94 64.93
N LEU A 6 4.02 -9.23 64.04
CA LEU A 6 2.74 -8.48 64.26
C LEU A 6 2.84 -7.20 65.14
N THR A 7 2.15 -6.08 64.86
CA THR A 7 0.73 -5.90 64.45
C THR A 7 0.49 -4.55 63.72
N ALA A 8 -0.65 -4.45 63.03
CA ALA A 8 -1.36 -3.19 62.76
C ALA A 8 -2.81 -3.34 63.31
N PRO A 9 -3.50 -2.25 63.68
CA PRO A 9 -4.70 -1.89 62.89
C PRO A 9 -5.01 -0.37 62.81
N CYS A 10 -6.03 -0.06 62.00
CA CYS A 10 -6.61 1.28 61.79
C CYS A 10 -7.60 1.70 62.89
N ILE A 11 -7.93 3.00 63.01
CA ILE A 11 -9.32 3.58 62.90
C ILE A 11 -9.43 5.03 63.45
N VAL A 12 -9.95 5.91 62.58
CA VAL A 12 -10.85 7.09 62.77
C VAL A 12 -10.72 8.01 64.01
N VAL A 13 -10.62 9.33 63.74
CA VAL A 13 -11.30 10.40 64.50
C VAL A 13 -12.01 11.36 63.52
N LEU A 14 -13.15 11.92 63.95
CA LEU A 14 -14.14 12.69 63.18
C LEU A 14 -14.38 14.04 63.90
N LEU A 15 -14.62 15.18 63.20
CA LEU A 15 -15.30 16.35 63.81
C LEU A 15 -15.80 17.45 62.84
N LEU A 16 -16.75 18.24 63.35
CA LEU A 16 -17.83 19.03 62.73
C LEU A 16 -18.05 20.34 63.56
N LEU A 17 -18.73 21.43 63.16
CA LEU A 17 -19.56 21.86 62.00
C LEU A 17 -19.56 23.42 61.95
N LEU A 18 -19.61 24.04 60.76
CA LEU A 18 -20.17 25.40 60.51
C LEU A 18 -19.44 26.63 61.15
N THR A 19 -19.68 27.91 60.80
CA THR A 19 -20.84 28.61 60.17
C THR A 19 -20.43 29.89 59.38
N VAL A 20 -21.13 30.13 58.26
CA VAL A 20 -21.76 31.41 57.78
C VAL A 20 -20.97 32.74 57.76
N GLY A 21 -20.97 33.38 56.57
CA GLY A 21 -20.76 34.83 56.39
C GLY A 21 -21.18 35.30 54.99
N HIS A 22 -22.39 35.85 54.83
CA HIS A 22 -22.88 36.40 53.56
C HIS A 22 -22.29 37.78 53.25
N LEU A 23 -22.05 38.07 51.97
CA LEU A 23 -22.44 39.37 51.41
C LEU A 23 -22.87 39.25 49.94
N PHE A 24 -24.05 39.79 49.62
CA PHE A 24 -24.57 39.92 48.26
C PHE A 24 -24.03 41.20 47.60
N ILE A 25 -23.62 41.11 46.33
CA ILE A 25 -23.87 42.19 45.35
C ILE A 25 -24.42 41.53 44.08
N SER A 26 -25.54 42.07 43.59
CA SER A 26 -26.34 41.47 42.51
C SER A 26 -26.02 42.03 41.13
N ASN A 27 -26.33 41.24 40.11
CA ASN A 27 -26.71 41.63 38.76
C ASN A 27 -25.71 42.43 37.89
N THR A 28 -25.21 41.75 36.86
CA THR A 28 -25.72 42.06 35.52
C THR A 28 -25.76 40.82 34.62
N SER A 29 -26.88 40.66 33.91
CA SER A 29 -27.12 39.54 33.01
C SER A 29 -26.33 39.69 31.72
N LEU A 30 -25.60 38.65 31.33
CA LEU A 30 -25.13 38.46 29.96
C LEU A 30 -25.46 37.03 29.52
N ILE A 31 -26.75 36.83 29.21
CA ILE A 31 -27.24 35.67 28.48
C ILE A 31 -26.61 35.73 27.07
N VAL A 32 -25.55 34.97 26.86
CA VAL A 32 -25.01 34.72 25.52
C VAL A 32 -25.81 33.59 24.88
N ASP A 33 -26.51 33.92 23.79
CA ASP A 33 -27.35 33.01 23.01
C ASP A 33 -26.60 31.73 22.60
N LYS A 34 -26.84 30.61 23.30
CA LYS A 34 -26.39 29.28 22.87
C LYS A 34 -26.97 28.84 21.52
N HIS A 35 -28.04 29.48 21.05
CA HIS A 35 -28.72 29.12 19.79
C HIS A 35 -28.15 29.75 18.50
N LYS A 36 -27.08 30.55 18.56
CA LYS A 36 -26.39 31.05 17.35
C LYS A 36 -25.11 30.28 16.96
N ALA A 37 -24.56 29.47 17.86
CA ALA A 37 -23.35 28.69 17.59
C ALA A 37 -23.58 27.48 16.66
N GLU A 38 -24.78 26.91 16.62
CA GLU A 38 -25.08 25.73 15.80
C GLU A 38 -25.41 26.05 14.33
N LYS A 39 -25.70 27.32 14.00
CA LYS A 39 -26.11 27.73 12.65
C LYS A 39 -24.95 28.18 11.73
N PHE A 40 -23.72 28.26 12.24
CA PHE A 40 -22.52 28.53 11.44
C PHE A 40 -21.73 27.28 11.04
N ALA A 41 -22.21 26.09 11.43
CA ALA A 41 -21.55 24.80 11.16
C ALA A 41 -22.23 23.96 10.06
N SER A 42 -23.33 24.42 9.44
CA SER A 42 -24.07 23.64 8.42
C SER A 42 -23.61 23.86 6.99
N ASP A 43 -23.08 25.04 6.65
CA ASP A 43 -23.00 25.50 5.25
C ASP A 43 -21.62 25.30 4.58
N THR A 44 -20.65 24.71 5.27
CA THR A 44 -19.34 24.31 4.68
C THR A 44 -19.21 22.81 4.47
N LYS A 45 -20.34 22.08 4.35
CA LYS A 45 -20.38 20.76 3.71
C LYS A 45 -20.27 20.84 2.18
N SER A 46 -19.30 21.60 1.67
CA SER A 46 -18.79 21.36 0.32
C SER A 46 -17.97 20.07 0.38
N ASP A 47 -18.66 18.94 0.29
CA ASP A 47 -18.09 17.64 -0.02
C ASP A 47 -17.39 17.78 -1.40
N ARG A 48 -16.11 18.22 -1.41
CA ARG A 48 -15.20 18.11 -2.56
C ARG A 48 -14.89 16.63 -2.75
N ARG A 49 -15.90 15.90 -3.21
CA ARG A 49 -15.80 14.55 -3.74
C ARG A 49 -15.50 14.67 -5.24
N LEU A 50 -14.92 13.62 -5.79
CA LEU A 50 -14.76 13.32 -7.22
C LEU A 50 -16.10 13.22 -8.01
N SER A 51 -17.17 13.84 -7.52
CA SER A 51 -18.52 13.87 -8.12
C SER A 51 -19.02 15.28 -8.41
N ALA A 52 -18.24 16.33 -8.11
CA ALA A 52 -18.57 17.71 -8.44
C ALA A 52 -17.70 18.14 -9.63
N ALA A 53 -18.32 18.25 -10.81
CA ALA A 53 -17.69 18.52 -12.10
C ALA A 53 -16.58 19.59 -12.03
N SER A 54 -15.32 19.15 -12.06
CA SER A 54 -14.18 20.04 -12.24
C SER A 54 -14.12 20.47 -13.70
N VAL A 55 -14.06 21.78 -13.93
CA VAL A 55 -14.03 22.35 -15.27
C VAL A 55 -12.71 21.99 -15.96
N ASP A 56 -12.82 21.11 -16.95
CA ASP A 56 -11.93 20.92 -18.10
C ASP A 56 -10.40 20.88 -17.86
N LYS A 57 -9.97 20.24 -16.77
CA LYS A 57 -8.58 19.77 -16.57
C LYS A 57 -8.36 18.31 -17.00
N THR A 58 -9.32 17.73 -17.71
CA THR A 58 -9.36 16.30 -18.07
C THR A 58 -8.17 15.87 -18.94
N GLN A 59 -7.67 16.76 -19.80
CA GLN A 59 -6.58 16.44 -20.73
C GLN A 59 -5.23 16.22 -20.02
N GLU A 60 -4.93 16.97 -18.95
CA GLU A 60 -3.63 16.91 -18.24
C GLU A 60 -3.40 15.57 -17.49
N TRP A 61 -4.44 14.74 -17.33
CA TRP A 61 -4.57 13.75 -16.25
C TRP A 61 -3.31 12.94 -15.84
N TYR A 62 -2.63 12.24 -16.75
CA TYR A 62 -1.33 11.56 -16.51
C TYR A 62 -0.40 11.79 -17.71
N GLN A 63 -0.33 13.03 -18.18
CA GLN A 63 0.28 13.38 -19.47
C GLN A 63 1.80 13.12 -19.56
N ASP A 64 2.50 13.03 -18.42
CA ASP A 64 3.94 12.71 -18.40
C ASP A 64 4.23 11.21 -18.66
N VAL A 65 3.30 10.31 -18.32
CA VAL A 65 3.53 8.86 -18.30
C VAL A 65 4.05 8.28 -19.62
N PRO A 66 3.46 8.56 -20.80
CA PRO A 66 3.97 8.01 -22.07
C PRO A 66 5.39 8.49 -22.40
N TYR A 67 5.70 9.75 -22.09
CA TYR A 67 7.04 10.31 -22.26
C TYR A 67 8.04 9.66 -21.31
N LEU A 68 7.70 9.56 -20.02
CA LEU A 68 8.57 8.94 -19.00
C LEU A 68 8.80 7.45 -19.27
N LEU A 69 7.78 6.72 -19.73
CA LEU A 69 7.94 5.34 -20.21
C LEU A 69 8.91 5.26 -21.40
N SER A 70 8.87 6.21 -22.33
CA SER A 70 9.82 6.27 -23.46
C SER A 70 11.26 6.54 -23.01
N LEU A 71 11.47 7.40 -22.01
CA LEU A 71 12.78 7.61 -21.41
C LEU A 71 13.29 6.36 -20.69
N ALA A 72 12.47 5.76 -19.81
CA ALA A 72 12.82 4.59 -19.01
C ALA A 72 13.16 3.36 -19.89
N LYS A 73 12.52 3.23 -21.07
CA LYS A 73 12.80 2.17 -22.04
C LYS A 73 13.98 2.43 -22.97
N SER A 74 14.38 3.69 -23.16
CA SER A 74 15.44 4.03 -24.13
C SER A 74 16.82 3.62 -23.60
N ALA A 75 17.63 2.99 -24.46
CA ALA A 75 19.03 2.71 -24.17
C ALA A 75 19.95 3.94 -24.36
N THR A 76 19.48 4.96 -25.08
CA THR A 76 20.22 6.21 -25.36
C THR A 76 19.25 7.40 -25.33
N PRO A 77 18.66 7.74 -24.17
CA PRO A 77 17.71 8.84 -24.06
C PRO A 77 18.40 10.20 -24.22
N LYS A 78 17.70 11.18 -24.82
CA LYS A 78 18.24 12.55 -25.00
C LYS A 78 18.39 13.33 -23.70
N ALA A 79 17.69 12.92 -22.66
CA ALA A 79 17.77 13.44 -21.30
C ALA A 79 17.63 12.23 -20.34
N PRO A 80 18.36 12.18 -19.22
CA PRO A 80 18.27 11.07 -18.29
C PRO A 80 16.88 11.00 -17.66
N PHE A 81 16.35 9.79 -17.47
CA PHE A 81 15.19 9.56 -16.62
C PHE A 81 15.62 9.67 -15.16
N ARG A 82 15.03 10.58 -14.38
CA ARG A 82 15.46 10.86 -12.99
C ARG A 82 14.55 10.17 -11.98
N VAL A 83 15.13 9.28 -11.20
CA VAL A 83 14.44 8.48 -10.18
C VAL A 83 14.97 8.84 -8.79
N LEU A 84 14.05 9.15 -7.86
CA LEU A 84 14.38 9.23 -6.43
C LEU A 84 13.93 7.95 -5.73
N LEU A 85 14.88 7.23 -5.15
CA LEU A 85 14.64 6.07 -4.30
C LEU A 85 14.62 6.52 -2.83
N VAL A 86 13.42 6.60 -2.24
CA VAL A 86 13.21 6.97 -0.84
C VAL A 86 13.00 5.71 -0.01
N ILE A 87 13.83 5.49 1.00
CA ILE A 87 13.80 4.28 1.84
C ILE A 87 13.62 4.67 3.31
N THR A 88 12.73 3.97 4.01
CA THR A 88 12.59 4.08 5.47
C THR A 88 13.18 2.90 6.23
N SER A 89 14.04 3.19 7.21
CA SER A 89 14.62 2.19 8.12
C SER A 89 14.37 2.56 9.57
N LEU A 90 13.67 1.72 10.32
CA LEU A 90 13.25 2.05 11.69
C LEU A 90 14.35 1.82 12.75
N THR A 91 15.30 0.92 12.50
CA THR A 91 16.33 0.54 13.47
C THR A 91 17.61 0.12 12.77
N GLU A 92 18.76 0.65 13.20
CA GLU A 92 20.07 0.26 12.66
C GLU A 92 20.41 -1.21 12.97
N TYR A 93 20.05 -1.68 14.16
CA TYR A 93 20.26 -3.03 14.65
C TYR A 93 18.91 -3.68 14.98
N ASP A 94 18.72 -4.93 14.57
CA ASP A 94 17.53 -5.72 14.89
C ASP A 94 17.39 -5.83 16.43
N LYS A 95 16.20 -5.52 16.97
CA LYS A 95 15.94 -5.50 18.43
C LYS A 95 15.78 -6.89 19.06
N GLY A 96 15.84 -7.98 18.28
CA GLY A 96 15.54 -9.34 18.74
C GLY A 96 14.04 -9.66 18.82
N THR A 97 13.18 -8.76 18.32
CA THR A 97 11.73 -8.96 18.23
C THR A 97 11.37 -9.63 16.90
N ARG A 98 10.14 -10.16 16.78
CA ARG A 98 9.62 -10.70 15.49
C ARG A 98 10.51 -11.79 14.85
N GLY A 99 11.21 -12.59 15.67
CA GLY A 99 12.10 -13.65 15.19
C GLY A 99 13.43 -13.18 14.61
N THR A 100 13.80 -11.91 14.81
CA THR A 100 15.13 -11.37 14.48
C THR A 100 16.16 -11.71 15.56
N LEU A 101 17.45 -11.58 15.24
CA LEU A 101 18.55 -11.73 16.19
C LEU A 101 18.88 -10.36 16.80
N HIS A 102 18.93 -10.27 18.13
CA HIS A 102 19.26 -9.02 18.81
C HIS A 102 20.69 -8.54 18.46
N GLY A 103 20.84 -7.26 18.12
CA GLY A 103 22.13 -6.68 17.76
C GLY A 103 22.62 -7.01 16.34
N TYR A 104 21.82 -7.72 15.54
CA TYR A 104 22.16 -7.97 14.14
C TYR A 104 22.10 -6.68 13.31
N ASP A 105 23.19 -6.35 12.63
CA ASP A 105 23.33 -5.14 11.81
C ASP A 105 22.33 -5.16 10.64
N ARG A 106 21.22 -4.42 10.80
CA ARG A 106 20.12 -4.35 9.83
C ARG A 106 20.53 -3.49 8.64
N LEU A 107 21.23 -2.38 8.88
CA LEU A 107 21.73 -1.52 7.80
C LEU A 107 22.56 -2.35 6.80
N LYS A 108 23.59 -3.05 7.28
CA LYS A 108 24.52 -3.78 6.42
C LYS A 108 23.92 -5.02 5.76
N ASN A 109 23.08 -5.77 6.47
CA ASN A 109 22.66 -7.11 6.03
C ASN A 109 21.20 -7.21 5.57
N VAL A 110 20.42 -6.14 5.71
CA VAL A 110 19.00 -6.10 5.32
C VAL A 110 18.71 -4.91 4.41
N LEU A 111 19.17 -3.70 4.75
CA LEU A 111 18.95 -2.50 3.92
C LEU A 111 19.88 -2.45 2.72
N LEU A 112 21.19 -2.58 2.96
CA LEU A 112 22.20 -2.32 1.93
C LEU A 112 22.10 -3.27 0.71
N PRO A 113 21.89 -4.60 0.85
CA PRO A 113 21.81 -5.48 -0.31
C PRO A 113 20.68 -5.15 -1.31
N PRO A 114 19.39 -5.03 -0.91
CA PRO A 114 18.32 -4.65 -1.84
C PRO A 114 18.44 -3.21 -2.34
N LEU A 115 18.98 -2.28 -1.54
CA LEU A 115 19.28 -0.91 -2.00
C LEU A 115 20.29 -0.92 -3.15
N VAL A 116 21.43 -1.58 -2.96
CA VAL A 116 22.51 -1.65 -3.97
C VAL A 116 22.00 -2.31 -5.25
N ASP A 117 21.19 -3.37 -5.14
CA ASP A 117 20.55 -3.99 -6.30
C ASP A 117 19.60 -3.05 -7.04
N SER A 118 18.72 -2.37 -6.30
CA SER A 118 17.74 -1.44 -6.85
C SER A 118 18.44 -0.33 -7.63
N VAL A 119 19.48 0.26 -7.04
CA VAL A 119 20.28 1.32 -7.67
C VAL A 119 21.09 0.79 -8.84
N ASN A 120 21.81 -0.32 -8.70
CA ASN A 120 22.63 -0.89 -9.79
C ASN A 120 21.79 -1.25 -11.02
N SER A 121 20.62 -1.85 -10.80
CA SER A 121 19.68 -2.22 -11.86
C SER A 121 19.18 -1.00 -12.64
N MET A 122 18.83 0.09 -11.95
CA MET A 122 18.39 1.34 -12.57
C MET A 122 19.55 2.12 -13.22
N HIS A 123 20.69 2.24 -12.55
CA HIS A 123 21.87 2.95 -13.03
C HIS A 123 22.49 2.27 -14.27
N SER A 124 22.56 0.92 -14.29
CA SER A 124 23.03 0.16 -15.46
C SER A 124 22.16 0.34 -16.70
N ARG A 125 20.94 0.85 -16.54
CA ARG A 125 20.01 1.22 -17.62
C ARG A 125 20.19 2.66 -18.12
N GLY A 126 21.17 3.39 -17.59
CA GLY A 126 21.46 4.78 -17.94
C GLY A 126 20.53 5.81 -17.28
N TRP A 127 19.85 5.45 -16.19
CA TRP A 127 18.99 6.37 -15.45
C TRP A 127 19.81 7.20 -14.46
N HIS A 128 19.34 8.42 -14.19
CA HIS A 128 19.85 9.22 -13.07
C HIS A 128 19.11 8.80 -11.81
N VAL A 129 19.84 8.28 -10.83
CA VAL A 129 19.26 7.68 -9.62
C VAL A 129 19.91 8.32 -8.40
N ASP A 130 19.09 8.85 -7.50
CA ASP A 130 19.53 9.33 -6.18
C ASP A 130 18.80 8.59 -5.07
N VAL A 131 19.43 8.50 -3.90
CA VAL A 131 18.95 7.78 -2.72
C VAL A 131 18.67 8.76 -1.58
N TYR A 132 17.48 8.65 -0.98
CA TYR A 132 17.12 9.39 0.22
C TYR A 132 16.77 8.40 1.35
N LEU A 133 17.64 8.32 2.35
CA LEU A 133 17.42 7.49 3.53
C LEU A 133 16.69 8.27 4.62
N ILE A 134 15.57 7.74 5.10
CA ILE A 134 14.83 8.25 6.24
C ILE A 134 15.01 7.25 7.40
N LEU A 135 15.81 7.63 8.38
CA LEU A 135 16.23 6.76 9.48
C LEU A 135 15.45 7.11 10.74
N GLY A 136 14.82 6.11 11.36
CA GLY A 136 14.16 6.23 12.67
C GLY A 136 15.13 6.26 13.85
N TYR A 137 16.41 6.50 13.59
CA TYR A 137 17.51 6.45 14.53
C TYR A 137 18.57 7.50 14.17
N GLY A 138 19.38 7.87 15.15
CA GLY A 138 20.48 8.81 15.04
C GLY A 138 21.39 8.74 16.28
N PRO A 139 22.61 9.30 16.22
CA PRO A 139 23.22 9.89 15.02
C PRO A 139 23.69 8.81 14.03
N PHE A 140 23.55 9.08 12.74
CA PHE A 140 24.03 8.21 11.66
C PHE A 140 25.52 8.45 11.43
N LEU A 141 26.35 7.60 12.03
CA LEU A 141 27.80 7.80 12.12
C LEU A 141 28.48 7.94 10.74
N PRO A 142 29.53 8.78 10.60
CA PRO A 142 30.19 9.04 9.31
C PRO A 142 30.64 7.77 8.57
N GLU A 143 31.19 6.79 9.28
CA GLU A 143 31.62 5.50 8.72
C GLU A 143 30.45 4.63 8.23
N ARG A 144 29.24 4.83 8.77
CA ARG A 144 28.01 4.14 8.33
C ARG A 144 27.44 4.82 7.10
N ARG A 145 27.52 6.15 7.01
CA ARG A 145 27.24 6.89 5.78
C ARG A 145 28.23 6.52 4.67
N GLN A 146 29.52 6.44 4.97
CA GLN A 146 30.55 6.05 4.02
C GLN A 146 30.33 4.62 3.53
N MET A 147 29.99 3.67 4.40
CA MET A 147 29.64 2.29 4.02
C MET A 147 28.49 2.22 3.00
N VAL A 148 27.48 3.10 3.11
CA VAL A 148 26.42 3.18 2.10
C VAL A 148 26.96 3.81 0.81
N GLN A 149 27.67 4.94 0.92
CA GLN A 149 28.19 5.68 -0.24
C GLN A 149 29.17 4.85 -1.09
N ASP A 150 30.07 4.07 -0.45
CA ASP A 150 31.04 3.19 -1.09
C ASP A 150 30.40 2.03 -1.85
N ALA A 151 29.15 1.68 -1.50
CA ALA A 151 28.41 0.59 -2.12
C ALA A 151 27.49 1.07 -3.27
N LEU A 152 27.32 2.38 -3.44
CA LEU A 152 26.55 2.98 -4.53
C LEU A 152 27.45 3.28 -5.75
N PRO A 153 26.94 3.19 -6.99
CA PRO A 153 27.66 3.62 -8.19
C PRO A 153 28.12 5.08 -8.14
N GLU A 154 29.17 5.38 -8.90
CA GLU A 154 29.63 6.76 -9.10
C GLU A 154 28.51 7.64 -9.69
N GLY A 155 28.38 8.85 -9.16
CA GLY A 155 27.34 9.81 -9.57
C GLY A 155 25.98 9.65 -8.87
N VAL A 156 25.76 8.58 -8.08
CA VAL A 156 24.55 8.42 -7.26
C VAL A 156 24.65 9.26 -5.99
N GLY A 157 23.73 10.20 -5.81
CA GLY A 157 23.62 11.03 -4.61
C GLY A 157 23.01 10.27 -3.42
N LEU A 158 23.48 10.62 -2.21
CA LEU A 158 22.97 10.08 -0.95
C LEU A 158 22.62 11.21 0.04
N GLU A 159 21.33 11.42 0.23
CA GLU A 159 20.76 12.26 1.28
C GLU A 159 20.24 11.39 2.45
N VAL A 160 20.34 11.91 3.68
CA VAL A 160 19.94 11.20 4.90
C VAL A 160 19.18 12.14 5.82
N TRP A 161 18.05 11.67 6.33
CA TRP A 161 17.31 12.28 7.44
C TRP A 161 17.31 11.32 8.63
N GLU A 162 18.11 11.64 9.64
CA GLU A 162 18.20 10.90 10.91
C GLU A 162 17.15 11.36 11.94
N ASP A 163 16.92 10.53 12.97
CA ASP A 163 15.91 10.74 14.03
C ASP A 163 14.50 11.11 13.51
N ALA A 164 14.15 10.60 12.33
CA ALA A 164 12.98 11.01 11.57
C ALA A 164 11.63 10.47 12.08
N ILE A 165 11.58 9.81 13.24
CA ILE A 165 10.32 9.26 13.78
C ILE A 165 9.34 10.41 14.10
N PRO A 166 8.17 10.47 13.46
CA PRO A 166 7.23 11.56 13.70
C PRO A 166 6.62 11.51 15.10
N LEU A 167 6.32 12.68 15.66
CA LEU A 167 5.53 12.81 16.88
C LEU A 167 4.03 12.68 16.59
N HIS A 168 3.29 12.09 17.52
CA HIS A 168 1.83 12.00 17.50
C HIS A 168 1.25 12.21 18.90
N TYR A 169 -0.02 12.62 18.98
CA TYR A 169 -0.74 12.73 20.25
C TYR A 169 -1.13 11.34 20.80
N ALA A 170 -0.73 11.04 22.03
CA ALA A 170 -0.89 9.70 22.62
C ALA A 170 -2.36 9.38 22.98
N ASN A 171 -2.90 8.24 22.54
CA ASN A 171 -4.28 7.78 22.80
C ASN A 171 -5.42 8.50 22.04
N THR A 172 -5.14 9.22 20.95
CA THR A 172 -6.16 9.99 20.19
C THR A 172 -6.83 9.26 19.02
N TYR A 173 -7.00 7.94 19.05
CA TYR A 173 -7.60 7.22 17.91
C TYR A 173 -8.97 7.81 17.52
N ALA A 174 -9.03 8.43 16.33
CA ALA A 174 -10.15 9.22 15.78
C ALA A 174 -10.68 10.40 16.64
N LYS A 175 -9.99 10.78 17.72
CA LYS A 175 -10.36 11.87 18.64
C LYS A 175 -9.52 13.11 18.37
N ARG A 176 -10.11 14.30 18.52
CA ARG A 176 -9.35 15.55 18.42
C ARG A 176 -8.40 15.64 19.63
N PRO A 177 -7.14 16.07 19.45
CA PRO A 177 -6.23 16.30 20.57
C PRO A 177 -6.82 17.22 21.63
N LYS A 178 -6.57 16.90 22.90
CA LYS A 178 -6.82 17.82 24.01
C LYS A 178 -5.63 18.77 24.20
N ALA A 179 -5.87 19.90 24.84
CA ALA A 179 -4.84 20.92 25.08
C ALA A 179 -3.71 20.45 26.03
N ASP A 180 -4.00 19.50 26.91
CA ASP A 180 -3.10 18.90 27.90
C ASP A 180 -2.40 17.62 27.41
N GLN A 181 -2.61 17.24 26.14
CA GLN A 181 -2.25 15.91 25.67
C GLN A 181 -0.79 15.81 25.23
N THR A 182 -0.09 14.80 25.75
CA THR A 182 1.32 14.55 25.44
C THR A 182 1.55 14.06 24.02
N LEU A 183 2.68 14.47 23.45
CA LEU A 183 3.23 13.92 22.21
C LEU A 183 4.15 12.74 22.53
N THR A 184 4.08 11.71 21.69
CA THR A 184 4.92 10.50 21.75
C THR A 184 5.41 10.13 20.35
N LEU A 185 6.53 9.42 20.25
CA LEU A 185 7.07 8.90 18.99
C LEU A 185 6.08 7.92 18.34
N ALA A 186 5.88 8.05 17.02
CA ALA A 186 5.10 7.14 16.17
C ALA A 186 6.01 6.33 15.24
N ASP A 187 6.69 5.33 15.80
CA ASP A 187 7.54 4.40 15.03
C ASP A 187 6.77 3.76 13.86
N HIS A 188 5.51 3.37 14.10
CA HIS A 188 4.60 2.82 13.09
C HIS A 188 4.17 3.80 11.98
N ALA A 189 4.58 5.07 12.05
CA ALA A 189 4.29 6.08 11.03
C ALA A 189 5.55 6.66 10.37
N LEU A 190 6.74 6.05 10.55
CA LEU A 190 7.99 6.52 9.93
C LEU A 190 7.85 6.71 8.40
N SER A 191 7.22 5.78 7.68
CA SER A 191 7.00 5.87 6.22
C SER A 191 6.01 6.94 5.78
N ARG A 192 5.36 7.67 6.70
CA ARG A 192 4.69 8.95 6.40
C ARG A 192 5.69 10.00 5.89
N GLN A 193 6.93 9.94 6.37
CA GLN A 193 7.98 10.90 6.03
C GLN A 193 8.39 10.84 4.55
N HIS A 194 8.14 9.70 3.85
CA HIS A 194 8.27 9.61 2.39
C HIS A 194 7.60 10.81 1.68
N ARG A 195 6.40 11.22 2.15
CA ARG A 195 5.62 12.28 1.52
C ARG A 195 6.19 13.69 1.74
N PHE A 196 6.97 13.90 2.80
CA PHE A 196 7.69 15.17 3.02
C PHE A 196 8.86 15.26 2.03
N VAL A 197 9.67 14.20 1.92
CA VAL A 197 10.75 14.10 0.92
C VAL A 197 10.21 14.26 -0.50
N VAL A 198 9.13 13.53 -0.86
CA VAL A 198 8.51 13.63 -2.18
C VAL A 198 8.00 15.06 -2.46
N ARG A 199 7.40 15.74 -1.49
CA ARG A 199 6.97 17.15 -1.65
C ARG A 199 8.17 18.05 -1.94
N ASP A 200 9.23 17.93 -1.14
CA ASP A 200 10.37 18.84 -1.19
C ASP A 200 11.24 18.60 -2.44
N LYS A 201 11.23 17.37 -2.97
CA LYS A 201 11.95 16.95 -4.19
C LYS A 201 11.08 16.85 -5.44
N LEU A 202 9.80 17.23 -5.38
CA LEU A 202 8.80 16.95 -6.43
C LEU A 202 9.22 17.44 -7.83
N LYS A 203 9.94 18.58 -7.87
CA LYS A 203 10.38 19.25 -9.12
C LYS A 203 11.69 18.70 -9.68
N ASP A 204 12.45 17.96 -8.88
CA ASP A 204 13.83 17.57 -9.18
C ASP A 204 13.91 16.20 -9.86
N TYR A 205 12.88 15.36 -9.68
CA TYR A 205 12.80 14.01 -10.22
C TYR A 205 11.53 13.78 -11.03
N ASP A 206 11.58 12.81 -11.93
CA ASP A 206 10.48 12.44 -12.81
C ASP A 206 9.62 11.32 -12.19
N PHE A 207 10.25 10.47 -11.38
CA PHE A 207 9.66 9.29 -10.77
C PHE A 207 10.13 9.08 -9.33
N PHE A 208 9.23 8.61 -8.48
CA PHE A 208 9.47 8.36 -7.06
C PHE A 208 9.19 6.90 -6.74
N SER A 209 10.14 6.25 -6.06
CA SER A 209 10.02 4.90 -5.52
C SER A 209 10.19 4.99 -4.00
N CYS A 210 9.14 4.71 -3.23
CA CYS A 210 9.11 4.97 -1.78
C CYS A 210 8.73 3.70 -0.99
N PHE A 211 9.70 3.03 -0.36
CA PHE A 211 9.53 1.68 0.23
C PHE A 211 10.18 1.50 1.61
N GLU A 212 9.84 0.38 2.29
CA GLU A 212 10.56 -0.12 3.47
C GLU A 212 11.99 -0.59 3.12
N ASP A 213 12.89 -0.61 4.11
CA ASP A 213 14.30 -0.97 3.93
C ASP A 213 14.57 -2.43 3.56
N ASP A 214 13.61 -3.34 3.70
CA ASP A 214 13.73 -4.74 3.27
C ASP A 214 13.04 -5.04 1.92
N MET A 215 12.80 -4.04 1.08
CA MET A 215 12.16 -4.20 -0.24
C MET A 215 13.14 -4.00 -1.40
N ARG A 216 13.24 -5.00 -2.30
CA ARG A 216 14.06 -4.94 -3.52
C ARG A 216 13.25 -4.46 -4.72
N ILE A 217 13.60 -3.28 -5.27
CA ILE A 217 12.85 -2.62 -6.36
C ILE A 217 13.77 -2.39 -7.57
N LEU A 218 13.64 -3.26 -8.57
CA LEU A 218 14.47 -3.22 -9.78
C LEU A 218 13.85 -2.31 -10.87
N ASP A 219 14.67 -1.92 -11.85
CA ASP A 219 14.31 -1.17 -13.05
C ASP A 219 13.11 -1.78 -13.81
N ILE A 220 13.02 -3.11 -13.82
CA ILE A 220 11.92 -3.82 -14.47
C ILE A 220 10.59 -3.61 -13.75
N HIS A 221 10.57 -3.43 -12.42
CA HIS A 221 9.34 -3.10 -11.69
C HIS A 221 8.89 -1.68 -12.03
N VAL A 222 9.83 -0.73 -12.14
CA VAL A 222 9.57 0.65 -12.55
C VAL A 222 9.00 0.71 -13.97
N VAL A 223 9.58 -0.02 -14.93
CA VAL A 223 9.06 -0.04 -16.30
C VAL A 223 7.71 -0.73 -16.41
N ASN A 224 7.49 -1.87 -15.76
CA ASN A 224 6.18 -2.53 -15.73
C ASN A 224 5.09 -1.65 -15.08
N PHE A 225 5.44 -0.87 -14.05
CA PHE A 225 4.55 0.13 -13.46
C PHE A 225 4.21 1.26 -14.45
N LEU A 226 5.20 1.78 -15.19
CA LEU A 226 5.01 2.82 -16.22
C LEU A 226 4.23 2.29 -17.44
N GLU A 227 4.44 1.03 -17.84
CA GLU A 227 3.66 0.35 -18.88
C GLU A 227 2.19 0.29 -18.48
N MET A 228 1.87 -0.28 -17.32
CA MET A 228 0.49 -0.34 -16.83
C MET A 228 -0.12 1.05 -16.63
N SER A 229 0.67 2.05 -16.22
CA SER A 229 0.21 3.45 -16.13
C SER A 229 -0.11 4.04 -17.51
N ALA A 230 0.67 3.72 -18.54
CA ALA A 230 0.43 4.15 -19.91
C ALA A 230 -0.79 3.43 -20.51
N ASP A 231 -0.93 2.12 -20.26
CA ASP A 231 -2.09 1.31 -20.65
C ASP A 231 -3.40 1.90 -20.05
N ILE A 232 -3.36 2.30 -18.77
CA ILE A 232 -4.45 3.01 -18.07
C ILE A 232 -4.73 4.39 -18.69
N ARG A 233 -3.69 5.15 -19.06
CA ARG A 233 -3.84 6.47 -19.68
C ARG A 233 -4.44 6.40 -21.09
N GLU A 234 -4.01 5.45 -21.92
CA GLU A 234 -4.61 5.23 -23.25
C GLU A 234 -6.11 4.90 -23.13
N LEU A 235 -6.47 4.05 -22.17
CA LEU A 235 -7.85 3.70 -21.89
C LEU A 235 -8.69 4.93 -21.50
N HIS A 236 -8.13 5.85 -20.69
CA HIS A 236 -8.80 7.10 -20.33
C HIS A 236 -8.99 8.04 -21.53
N ASP A 237 -7.98 8.20 -22.38
CA ASP A 237 -8.06 9.09 -23.54
C ASP A 237 -9.05 8.56 -24.59
N ARG A 238 -9.16 7.24 -24.72
CA ARG A 238 -10.23 6.58 -25.49
C ARG A 238 -11.61 6.78 -24.87
N ALA A 239 -11.74 6.78 -23.55
CA ALA A 239 -13.00 7.08 -22.86
C ALA A 239 -13.44 8.53 -23.11
N LEU A 240 -12.52 9.50 -22.98
CA LEU A 240 -12.76 10.92 -23.27
C LEU A 240 -13.13 11.17 -24.74
N SER A 241 -12.63 10.35 -25.67
CA SER A 241 -12.90 10.47 -27.11
C SER A 241 -14.17 9.76 -27.57
N SER A 242 -14.86 9.05 -26.68
CA SER A 242 -16.10 8.31 -26.99
C SER A 242 -17.35 9.15 -26.70
N GLU A 243 -18.43 8.93 -27.46
CA GLU A 243 -19.69 9.68 -27.31
C GLU A 243 -20.38 9.45 -25.95
N ASP A 244 -20.17 8.29 -25.32
CA ASP A 244 -20.79 7.93 -24.04
C ASP A 244 -19.86 8.09 -22.82
N GLY A 245 -18.59 8.50 -23.02
CA GLY A 245 -17.60 8.67 -21.96
C GLY A 245 -17.04 7.35 -21.41
N THR A 246 -17.17 6.23 -22.14
CA THR A 246 -16.74 4.88 -21.74
C THR A 246 -15.92 4.17 -22.81
N VAL A 247 -15.04 3.24 -22.41
CA VAL A 247 -14.40 2.31 -23.35
C VAL A 247 -15.05 0.95 -23.31
N HIS A 248 -15.36 0.46 -24.50
CA HIS A 248 -15.96 -0.82 -24.79
C HIS A 248 -14.91 -1.88 -25.16
N GLY A 249 -15.21 -3.15 -24.90
CA GLY A 249 -14.37 -4.28 -25.32
C GLY A 249 -14.32 -4.45 -26.85
N THR A 250 -13.24 -5.01 -27.37
CA THR A 250 -12.99 -5.19 -28.81
C THR A 250 -13.94 -6.18 -29.50
N ASN A 251 -14.66 -7.01 -28.74
CA ASN A 251 -15.57 -8.05 -29.27
C ASN A 251 -17.04 -7.60 -29.43
N ASN A 252 -17.33 -6.30 -29.33
CA ASN A 252 -18.71 -5.75 -29.28
C ASN A 252 -19.56 -5.90 -30.55
N GLY A 253 -19.15 -6.70 -31.53
CA GLY A 253 -19.96 -7.05 -32.71
C GLY A 253 -21.03 -8.14 -32.48
N GLN A 254 -20.94 -8.94 -31.41
CA GLN A 254 -21.84 -10.10 -31.21
C GLN A 254 -22.48 -10.23 -29.82
N THR A 255 -21.93 -9.62 -28.77
CA THR A 255 -22.56 -9.58 -27.44
C THR A 255 -23.40 -8.31 -27.26
N ALA A 256 -24.47 -8.21 -28.06
CA ALA A 256 -25.55 -7.26 -27.83
C ALA A 256 -26.30 -7.61 -26.53
N ILE A 257 -25.70 -7.19 -25.40
CA ILE A 257 -26.27 -6.97 -24.08
C ILE A 257 -27.50 -7.86 -23.81
N VAL A 258 -27.25 -9.14 -23.51
CA VAL A 258 -28.13 -9.82 -22.56
C VAL A 258 -27.88 -9.10 -21.23
N GLN A 259 -28.74 -8.12 -20.94
CA GLN A 259 -28.83 -7.44 -19.66
C GLN A 259 -29.31 -8.47 -18.61
N ARG A 260 -28.44 -9.45 -18.30
CA ARG A 260 -28.63 -10.36 -17.17
C ARG A 260 -28.90 -9.48 -15.96
N VAL A 261 -29.89 -9.86 -15.15
CA VAL A 261 -30.22 -9.15 -13.92
C VAL A 261 -28.96 -9.12 -13.06
N ARG A 262 -28.27 -7.97 -13.05
CA ARG A 262 -26.97 -7.83 -12.37
C ARG A 262 -27.10 -8.32 -10.94
N HIS A 263 -26.16 -9.15 -10.53
CA HIS A 263 -26.10 -9.60 -9.15
C HIS A 263 -25.90 -8.39 -8.24
N LYS A 264 -26.93 -8.06 -7.46
CA LYS A 264 -26.85 -7.02 -6.43
C LYS A 264 -25.93 -7.53 -5.31
N PRO A 265 -24.76 -6.92 -5.09
CA PRO A 265 -23.81 -7.42 -4.11
C PRO A 265 -24.36 -7.42 -2.67
N ASN A 266 -24.09 -8.50 -1.92
CA ASN A 266 -24.43 -8.60 -0.49
C ASN A 266 -23.70 -7.55 0.39
N ASP A 267 -22.64 -6.91 -0.12
CA ASP A 267 -21.91 -5.80 0.54
C ASP A 267 -22.54 -4.40 0.29
N LYS A 268 -23.54 -4.29 -0.61
CA LYS A 268 -24.12 -3.03 -1.09
C LYS A 268 -23.17 -2.17 -1.95
N ALA A 269 -22.12 -2.74 -2.53
CA ALA A 269 -21.29 -2.04 -3.50
C ALA A 269 -22.15 -1.50 -4.67
N SER A 270 -21.81 -0.30 -5.17
CA SER A 270 -22.51 0.34 -6.29
C SER A 270 -22.20 -0.29 -7.65
N VAL A 271 -21.22 -1.19 -7.70
CA VAL A 271 -20.75 -1.94 -8.86
C VAL A 271 -20.91 -3.44 -8.58
N GLY A 272 -21.23 -4.23 -9.61
CA GLY A 272 -21.51 -5.66 -9.47
C GLY A 272 -20.28 -6.51 -9.17
N ASN A 273 -20.51 -7.65 -8.51
CA ASN A 273 -19.51 -8.73 -8.31
C ASN A 273 -19.49 -9.72 -9.50
N ASP A 274 -20.25 -9.44 -10.55
CA ASP A 274 -20.46 -10.20 -11.78
C ASP A 274 -19.89 -9.49 -13.03
N VAL A 275 -19.07 -8.46 -12.81
CA VAL A 275 -18.57 -7.57 -13.87
C VAL A 275 -17.28 -8.10 -14.49
N ALA A 276 -17.39 -8.85 -15.59
CA ALA A 276 -16.24 -9.38 -16.33
C ALA A 276 -15.76 -8.44 -17.47
N ASP A 277 -16.65 -8.12 -18.42
CA ASP A 277 -16.33 -7.43 -19.69
C ASP A 277 -17.10 -6.10 -19.88
N ASP A 278 -17.72 -5.56 -18.82
CA ASP A 278 -18.49 -4.31 -18.92
C ASP A 278 -17.64 -3.15 -19.47
N PRO A 279 -18.27 -2.19 -20.19
CA PRO A 279 -17.66 -0.90 -20.47
C PRO A 279 -17.19 -0.21 -19.18
N ILE A 280 -16.12 0.57 -19.30
CA ILE A 280 -15.51 1.28 -18.18
C ILE A 280 -15.48 2.79 -18.46
N SER A 281 -16.02 3.57 -17.53
CA SER A 281 -16.10 5.04 -17.69
C SER A 281 -14.81 5.74 -17.33
N THR A 282 -14.63 6.96 -17.85
CA THR A 282 -13.52 7.86 -17.51
C THR A 282 -13.25 7.94 -15.99
N GLU A 283 -14.32 8.08 -15.17
CA GLU A 283 -14.22 8.16 -13.70
C GLU A 283 -13.89 6.83 -13.00
N GLN A 284 -14.16 5.70 -13.64
CA GLN A 284 -13.70 4.39 -13.16
C GLN A 284 -12.23 4.16 -13.54
N ILE A 285 -11.81 4.55 -14.74
CA ILE A 285 -10.41 4.45 -15.20
C ILE A 285 -9.49 5.28 -14.30
N LYS A 286 -9.93 6.48 -13.89
CA LYS A 286 -9.24 7.34 -12.92
C LYS A 286 -8.98 6.72 -11.54
N ARG A 287 -9.61 5.58 -11.22
CA ARG A 287 -9.39 4.81 -9.98
C ARG A 287 -8.45 3.63 -10.18
N LEU A 288 -8.08 3.26 -11.41
CA LEU A 288 -7.15 2.16 -11.63
C LEU A 288 -5.74 2.56 -11.21
N PHE A 289 -5.04 1.64 -10.55
CA PHE A 289 -3.66 1.86 -10.13
C PHE A 289 -2.82 0.58 -10.30
N PRO A 290 -1.62 0.66 -10.92
CA PRO A 290 -0.75 -0.50 -11.05
C PRO A 290 -0.37 -1.09 -9.68
N GLY A 291 -0.66 -2.37 -9.49
CA GLY A 291 -0.35 -3.08 -8.26
C GLY A 291 1.03 -3.70 -8.24
N LEU A 292 1.49 -3.98 -7.02
CA LEU A 292 2.63 -4.86 -6.73
C LEU A 292 2.18 -5.92 -5.71
N LEU A 293 2.86 -7.06 -5.71
CA LEU A 293 2.69 -8.14 -4.72
C LEU A 293 4.02 -8.39 -4.02
N ARG A 294 4.02 -8.21 -2.71
CA ARG A 294 5.15 -8.56 -1.86
C ARG A 294 5.28 -10.08 -1.72
N VAL A 295 6.46 -10.61 -2.06
CA VAL A 295 6.80 -12.04 -1.93
C VAL A 295 7.97 -12.24 -0.96
N GLU A 296 8.01 -13.38 -0.29
CA GLU A 296 9.14 -13.88 0.49
C GLU A 296 9.68 -15.17 -0.16
N VAL A 297 10.98 -15.43 -0.02
CA VAL A 297 11.62 -16.68 -0.48
C VAL A 297 11.73 -17.64 0.70
N LEU A 298 11.19 -18.85 0.59
CA LEU A 298 11.18 -19.87 1.65
C LEU A 298 12.59 -20.15 2.19
N ASP A 299 12.82 -19.89 3.48
CA ASP A 299 14.08 -20.19 4.18
C ASP A 299 14.42 -21.68 3.98
N ARG A 300 15.61 -21.97 3.43
CA ARG A 300 16.07 -23.32 3.04
C ARG A 300 16.47 -24.22 4.21
N LYS A 301 16.32 -23.76 5.47
CA LYS A 301 16.57 -24.57 6.65
C LYS A 301 15.67 -25.82 6.71
N PRO A 302 16.22 -27.03 7.00
CA PRO A 302 15.44 -28.27 7.01
C PRO A 302 14.28 -28.31 8.02
N ASP A 303 14.39 -27.59 9.13
CA ASP A 303 13.40 -27.49 10.20
C ASP A 303 12.35 -26.38 9.98
N HIS A 304 12.37 -25.71 8.83
CA HIS A 304 11.52 -24.55 8.59
C HIS A 304 10.02 -24.94 8.51
N PRO A 305 9.12 -24.31 9.28
CA PRO A 305 7.73 -24.77 9.43
C PRO A 305 6.89 -24.74 8.14
N LEU A 306 7.25 -23.90 7.16
CA LEU A 306 6.60 -23.88 5.85
C LEU A 306 7.09 -24.97 4.87
N ARG A 307 8.21 -25.65 5.19
CA ARG A 307 8.75 -26.76 4.38
C ARG A 307 8.25 -28.14 4.82
N VAL A 308 7.46 -28.21 5.90
CA VAL A 308 6.79 -29.44 6.31
C VAL A 308 5.75 -29.82 5.25
N ASN A 309 5.85 -31.04 4.72
CA ASN A 309 4.96 -31.56 3.67
C ASN A 309 3.48 -31.33 4.02
N GLY A 310 2.69 -30.84 3.06
CA GLY A 310 1.26 -30.55 3.25
C GLY A 310 0.95 -29.16 3.83
N VAL A 311 1.92 -28.41 4.41
CA VAL A 311 1.60 -27.13 5.08
C VAL A 311 1.13 -26.06 4.09
N LEU A 312 1.85 -25.86 2.98
CA LEU A 312 1.48 -24.87 1.95
C LEU A 312 0.32 -25.33 1.05
N ASP A 313 0.02 -26.62 1.06
CA ASP A 313 -1.07 -27.22 0.27
C ASP A 313 -2.45 -27.03 0.94
N ASN A 314 -2.47 -26.56 2.19
CA ASN A 314 -3.68 -26.32 2.99
C ASN A 314 -3.95 -24.82 3.23
N HIS A 315 -3.63 -23.97 2.24
CA HIS A 315 -3.93 -22.54 2.28
C HIS A 315 -5.45 -22.25 2.25
N LYS A 316 -5.85 -21.05 2.72
CA LYS A 316 -7.26 -20.65 2.77
C LYS A 316 -7.91 -20.71 1.38
N PHE A 317 -9.10 -21.29 1.31
CA PHE A 317 -9.96 -21.41 0.12
C PHE A 317 -9.45 -22.31 -1.02
N ALA A 318 -8.42 -23.14 -0.78
CA ALA A 318 -7.88 -24.09 -1.76
C ALA A 318 -8.91 -25.11 -2.31
N LYS A 319 -9.96 -25.43 -1.54
CA LYS A 319 -10.98 -26.43 -1.93
C LYS A 319 -12.10 -25.81 -2.77
N GLU A 320 -12.45 -24.57 -2.45
CA GLU A 320 -13.53 -23.77 -3.01
C GLU A 320 -13.10 -23.05 -4.30
N VAL A 321 -11.84 -22.61 -4.36
CA VAL A 321 -11.15 -22.17 -5.58
C VAL A 321 -9.92 -23.04 -5.74
N ARG A 322 -10.06 -24.16 -6.45
CA ARG A 322 -8.93 -25.02 -6.80
C ARG A 322 -8.02 -24.28 -7.78
N PRO A 323 -6.69 -24.35 -7.63
CA PRO A 323 -5.74 -23.89 -8.65
C PRO A 323 -6.05 -24.48 -10.03
N SER A 324 -6.04 -23.66 -11.08
CA SER A 324 -6.10 -24.15 -12.47
C SER A 324 -4.85 -24.98 -12.78
N SER A 325 -4.99 -26.01 -13.61
CA SER A 325 -3.86 -26.86 -14.04
C SER A 325 -2.80 -26.09 -14.83
N ASN A 326 -3.12 -24.88 -15.30
CA ASN A 326 -2.23 -23.97 -16.03
C ASN A 326 -1.26 -23.20 -15.11
N ALA A 327 -0.97 -23.70 -13.90
CA ALA A 327 -0.09 -23.06 -12.92
C ALA A 327 1.37 -22.89 -13.41
N SER A 328 1.84 -23.75 -14.33
CA SER A 328 3.24 -23.76 -14.83
C SER A 328 3.57 -22.66 -15.86
N LEU A 329 2.78 -21.58 -15.92
CA LEU A 329 3.02 -20.47 -16.84
C LEU A 329 4.01 -19.42 -16.32
N LEU A 330 4.29 -19.42 -15.00
CA LEU A 330 5.32 -18.59 -14.39
C LEU A 330 6.68 -19.31 -14.54
N SER A 331 7.67 -18.60 -15.07
CA SER A 331 8.92 -19.16 -15.60
C SER A 331 10.19 -18.40 -15.20
N ALA A 332 10.10 -17.13 -14.81
CA ALA A 332 11.27 -16.29 -14.50
C ALA A 332 11.10 -15.51 -13.18
N LEU A 333 12.09 -15.61 -12.29
CA LEU A 333 12.07 -14.94 -10.98
C LEU A 333 12.84 -13.63 -10.94
N LYS A 334 12.55 -12.74 -11.89
CA LYS A 334 13.29 -11.47 -12.03
C LYS A 334 13.28 -10.61 -10.77
N CYS A 335 12.24 -10.69 -9.94
CA CYS A 335 12.16 -10.02 -8.63
C CYS A 335 13.27 -10.45 -7.65
N CYS A 336 13.68 -11.71 -7.73
CA CYS A 336 14.13 -12.48 -6.58
C CYS A 336 15.40 -13.27 -6.87
N GLU A 337 15.90 -13.25 -8.11
CA GLU A 337 17.17 -13.84 -8.51
C GLU A 337 18.33 -13.18 -7.77
N GLU A 338 19.14 -13.99 -7.08
CA GLU A 338 20.29 -13.60 -6.27
C GLU A 338 21.43 -14.57 -6.54
N GLN A 339 22.67 -14.06 -6.59
CA GLN A 339 23.87 -14.82 -6.90
C GLN A 339 24.39 -15.62 -5.69
N ASP A 340 25.22 -16.63 -5.93
CA ASP A 340 25.99 -17.30 -4.89
C ASP A 340 27.38 -16.64 -4.69
N PRO A 341 27.83 -16.38 -3.45
CA PRO A 341 27.08 -16.52 -2.20
C PRO A 341 26.04 -15.40 -2.02
N PRO A 342 24.88 -15.68 -1.41
CA PRO A 342 23.82 -14.69 -1.24
C PRO A 342 24.23 -13.54 -0.31
N ARG A 343 23.77 -12.32 -0.61
CA ARG A 343 24.05 -11.13 0.20
C ARG A 343 23.02 -10.96 1.33
N GLY A 344 23.50 -10.89 2.56
CA GLY A 344 22.68 -10.61 3.74
C GLY A 344 21.66 -11.73 4.05
N LYS A 345 20.36 -11.38 4.09
CA LYS A 345 19.25 -12.34 4.29
C LYS A 345 18.63 -12.88 2.99
N MET A 346 19.13 -12.46 1.83
CA MET A 346 18.62 -12.92 0.53
C MET A 346 18.90 -14.41 0.33
N THR A 347 18.12 -15.09 -0.52
CA THR A 347 18.31 -16.51 -0.85
C THR A 347 18.67 -16.64 -2.32
N SER A 348 19.81 -17.26 -2.62
CA SER A 348 20.32 -17.43 -3.98
C SER A 348 19.46 -18.38 -4.82
N HIS A 349 19.33 -18.08 -6.11
CA HIS A 349 18.63 -18.91 -7.11
C HIS A 349 17.31 -19.55 -6.61
N PRO A 350 16.29 -18.77 -6.19
CA PRO A 350 15.00 -19.33 -5.81
C PRO A 350 14.29 -20.03 -6.97
N THR A 351 13.34 -20.90 -6.67
CA THR A 351 12.35 -21.43 -7.62
C THR A 351 10.95 -20.86 -7.36
N ILE A 352 10.05 -20.92 -8.35
CA ILE A 352 8.69 -20.33 -8.22
C ILE A 352 7.91 -20.95 -7.06
N ASP A 353 8.15 -22.23 -6.77
CA ASP A 353 7.55 -22.96 -5.65
C ASP A 353 8.14 -22.57 -4.28
N GLU A 354 9.28 -21.87 -4.27
CA GLU A 354 9.88 -21.26 -3.08
C GLU A 354 9.41 -19.81 -2.84
N LEU A 355 8.62 -19.22 -3.74
CA LEU A 355 8.03 -17.89 -3.52
C LEU A 355 6.65 -17.99 -2.86
N VAL A 356 6.49 -17.29 -1.74
CA VAL A 356 5.24 -17.28 -0.95
C VAL A 356 4.74 -15.87 -0.61
N ILE A 357 3.43 -15.76 -0.44
CA ILE A 357 2.71 -14.57 0.06
C ILE A 357 1.85 -14.95 1.27
N TRP A 358 1.56 -14.01 2.17
CA TRP A 358 0.92 -14.32 3.48
C TRP A 358 -0.14 -13.31 3.97
N GLU A 359 -0.32 -12.20 3.27
CA GLU A 359 -1.34 -11.16 3.55
C GLU A 359 -2.32 -11.02 2.37
N THR A 360 -2.20 -11.86 1.35
CA THR A 360 -3.11 -11.91 0.20
C THR A 360 -3.69 -13.30 0.09
N ASN A 361 -4.98 -13.39 -0.21
CA ASN A 361 -5.61 -14.64 -0.60
C ASN A 361 -6.76 -14.37 -1.58
N ILE A 362 -7.27 -15.42 -2.20
CA ILE A 362 -8.26 -15.27 -3.27
C ILE A 362 -9.58 -14.62 -2.82
N GLN A 363 -9.92 -14.62 -1.53
CA GLN A 363 -11.22 -14.22 -0.97
C GLN A 363 -11.67 -12.79 -1.30
N ALA A 364 -10.75 -11.81 -1.39
CA ALA A 364 -11.07 -10.43 -1.76
C ALA A 364 -10.81 -10.13 -3.25
N THR A 365 -10.09 -11.02 -3.93
CA THR A 365 -9.64 -10.84 -5.31
C THR A 365 -10.81 -11.03 -6.27
N GLY A 366 -10.91 -10.15 -7.25
CA GLY A 366 -11.76 -10.36 -8.42
C GLY A 366 -10.91 -10.32 -9.68
N VAL A 367 -11.53 -10.59 -10.82
CA VAL A 367 -10.92 -10.46 -12.15
C VAL A 367 -11.80 -9.57 -13.02
N ARG A 368 -11.18 -8.84 -13.94
CA ARG A 368 -11.90 -8.11 -14.99
C ARG A 368 -11.08 -8.20 -16.28
N ASN A 369 -11.79 -8.30 -17.40
CA ASN A 369 -11.25 -8.03 -18.71
C ASN A 369 -11.45 -6.53 -18.98
N TYR A 370 -10.42 -5.74 -18.75
CA TYR A 370 -10.41 -4.36 -19.20
C TYR A 370 -10.25 -4.36 -20.73
N PRO A 371 -10.79 -3.37 -21.46
CA PRO A 371 -10.46 -3.21 -22.86
C PRO A 371 -8.94 -3.12 -23.06
N GLU A 372 -8.47 -3.50 -24.25
CA GLU A 372 -7.06 -3.33 -24.65
C GLU A 372 -6.58 -1.89 -24.37
N PRO A 373 -5.31 -1.66 -23.99
CA PRO A 373 -4.21 -2.64 -23.94
C PRO A 373 -4.04 -3.38 -22.59
N ILE A 374 -4.92 -3.16 -21.60
CA ILE A 374 -4.78 -3.79 -20.27
C ILE A 374 -5.19 -5.29 -20.31
N GLY A 375 -6.32 -5.60 -20.95
CA GLY A 375 -6.87 -6.95 -21.01
C GLY A 375 -7.25 -7.51 -19.63
N TRP A 376 -7.00 -8.81 -19.42
CA TRP A 376 -7.33 -9.49 -18.16
C TRP A 376 -6.40 -9.08 -17.02
N ALA A 377 -6.98 -8.50 -15.97
CA ALA A 377 -6.30 -8.17 -14.71
C ALA A 377 -7.08 -8.66 -13.49
N ALA A 378 -6.38 -9.04 -12.42
CA ALA A 378 -6.97 -9.16 -11.10
C ALA A 378 -7.23 -7.76 -10.52
N ALA A 379 -8.40 -7.57 -9.93
CA ALA A 379 -8.82 -6.34 -9.26
C ALA A 379 -8.89 -6.58 -7.75
N MET A 380 -8.23 -5.72 -6.98
CA MET A 380 -8.08 -5.84 -5.52
C MET A 380 -8.56 -4.56 -4.78
N PRO A 381 -9.86 -4.24 -4.84
CA PRO A 381 -10.45 -3.05 -4.25
C PRO A 381 -10.49 -3.11 -2.72
N VAL A 382 -9.86 -2.15 -2.05
CA VAL A 382 -9.86 -2.01 -0.58
C VAL A 382 -11.16 -1.40 -0.04
N GLU A 383 -11.83 -0.57 -0.85
CA GLU A 383 -13.00 0.23 -0.47
C GLU A 383 -14.13 0.06 -1.48
N ASP A 384 -15.39 0.08 -1.03
CA ASP A 384 -16.56 0.06 -1.94
C ASP A 384 -16.56 1.27 -2.88
N ARG A 385 -16.02 2.40 -2.41
CA ARG A 385 -15.82 3.63 -3.20
C ARG A 385 -14.66 3.54 -4.19
N ALA A 386 -13.72 2.64 -3.98
CA ALA A 386 -12.64 2.37 -4.94
C ALA A 386 -13.07 1.40 -6.03
N ASP A 387 -14.06 0.54 -5.75
CA ASP A 387 -14.43 -0.53 -6.66
C ASP A 387 -14.95 0.00 -8.00
N VAL A 388 -14.42 -0.57 -9.08
CA VAL A 388 -14.81 -0.27 -10.47
C VAL A 388 -15.70 -1.37 -11.06
N GLY A 389 -15.92 -2.46 -10.31
CA GLY A 389 -16.60 -3.67 -10.73
C GLY A 389 -15.60 -4.71 -11.22
N SER A 390 -15.76 -5.95 -10.75
CA SER A 390 -14.98 -7.12 -11.16
C SER A 390 -15.76 -8.39 -10.89
N TRP A 391 -15.55 -9.45 -11.67
CA TRP A 391 -16.02 -10.79 -11.33
C TRP A 391 -15.31 -11.28 -10.07
N TRP A 392 -16.04 -11.37 -8.95
CA TRP A 392 -15.47 -11.73 -7.66
C TRP A 392 -15.22 -13.24 -7.58
N SER A 393 -14.11 -13.64 -6.98
CA SER A 393 -13.74 -15.05 -6.72
C SER A 393 -14.78 -15.87 -5.95
N GLY A 394 -15.58 -15.20 -5.12
CA GLY A 394 -16.70 -15.80 -4.40
C GLY A 394 -18.01 -15.89 -5.19
N TYR A 395 -18.09 -15.34 -6.40
CA TYR A 395 -19.32 -15.41 -7.20
C TYR A 395 -19.38 -16.68 -8.06
N PRO A 396 -20.53 -17.37 -8.18
CA PRO A 396 -21.79 -17.15 -7.45
C PRO A 396 -21.86 -17.84 -6.07
N ASP A 397 -21.08 -18.90 -5.83
CA ASP A 397 -21.30 -19.88 -4.75
C ASP A 397 -20.82 -19.46 -3.35
N ILE A 398 -20.34 -18.23 -3.19
CA ILE A 398 -20.02 -17.52 -1.93
C ILE A 398 -19.32 -18.38 -0.86
N TYR A 399 -18.40 -19.23 -1.32
CA TYR A 399 -17.62 -20.16 -0.50
C TYR A 399 -18.49 -21.05 0.41
N GLY A 400 -19.68 -21.44 -0.06
CA GLY A 400 -20.65 -22.23 0.68
C GLY A 400 -21.34 -21.48 1.84
N LYS A 401 -21.30 -20.14 1.86
CA LYS A 401 -21.82 -19.29 2.94
C LYS A 401 -22.83 -18.26 2.41
N PRO A 402 -24.14 -18.43 2.64
CA PRO A 402 -25.20 -17.66 1.94
C PRO A 402 -25.13 -16.14 2.12
N ASP A 403 -24.58 -15.66 3.23
CA ASP A 403 -24.47 -14.22 3.54
C ASP A 403 -23.04 -13.67 3.40
N MET A 404 -22.11 -14.44 2.81
CA MET A 404 -20.72 -14.01 2.73
C MET A 404 -20.55 -12.82 1.79
N LYS A 405 -19.93 -11.78 2.32
CA LYS A 405 -19.57 -10.55 1.61
C LYS A 405 -18.14 -10.65 1.11
N ARG A 406 -17.82 -9.96 0.01
CA ARG A 406 -16.45 -9.70 -0.42
C ARG A 406 -15.72 -8.95 0.70
N PRO A 407 -14.58 -9.44 1.22
CA PRO A 407 -13.82 -8.71 2.21
C PRO A 407 -13.32 -7.39 1.62
N ARG A 408 -13.59 -6.29 2.33
CA ARG A 408 -13.09 -4.94 2.08
C ARG A 408 -12.35 -4.51 3.34
N ARG A 409 -11.26 -3.74 3.20
CA ARG A 409 -10.43 -3.27 4.34
C ARG A 409 -9.93 -4.38 5.29
N VAL A 410 -9.74 -5.60 4.79
CA VAL A 410 -9.09 -6.68 5.56
C VAL A 410 -7.68 -6.85 5.02
N ASP A 411 -6.70 -6.33 5.77
CA ASP A 411 -5.29 -6.29 5.38
C ASP A 411 -4.77 -7.69 5.00
N GLU A 412 -5.25 -8.75 5.69
CA GLU A 412 -4.95 -10.17 5.42
C GLU A 412 -5.50 -10.75 4.10
N THR A 413 -6.30 -9.98 3.36
CA THR A 413 -6.93 -10.45 2.12
C THR A 413 -6.46 -9.68 0.89
N ILE A 414 -5.95 -8.46 1.06
CA ILE A 414 -5.58 -7.58 -0.04
C ILE A 414 -4.07 -7.40 -0.14
N GLY A 415 -3.28 -7.68 0.89
CA GLY A 415 -1.83 -7.67 0.82
C GLY A 415 -1.22 -6.27 0.83
N ASN A 416 -0.24 -6.11 1.71
CA ASN A 416 0.60 -4.94 1.82
C ASN A 416 1.70 -4.98 0.71
N GLN A 417 1.89 -3.87 -0.01
CA GLN A 417 2.92 -3.73 -1.07
C GLN A 417 4.21 -3.04 -0.61
N ALA A 418 4.31 -2.72 0.69
CA ALA A 418 5.48 -2.15 1.40
C ALA A 418 6.09 -0.87 0.80
N GLY A 419 5.34 -0.19 -0.07
CA GLY A 419 5.67 1.14 -0.57
C GLY A 419 4.67 1.67 -1.57
N PHE A 420 5.11 2.62 -2.40
CA PHE A 420 4.44 3.00 -3.64
C PHE A 420 5.45 3.50 -4.66
N MET A 421 5.05 3.45 -5.93
CA MET A 421 5.73 4.12 -7.04
C MET A 421 4.78 5.14 -7.65
N ALA A 422 5.28 6.25 -8.18
CA ALA A 422 4.48 7.22 -8.93
C ALA A 422 5.34 8.19 -9.76
N THR A 423 4.79 8.69 -10.87
CA THR A 423 5.30 9.88 -11.57
C THR A 423 4.93 11.15 -10.83
N ARG A 424 5.53 12.28 -11.24
CA ARG A 424 5.16 13.62 -10.75
C ARG A 424 3.68 13.92 -10.97
N SER A 425 3.15 13.75 -12.19
CA SER A 425 1.73 14.06 -12.47
C SER A 425 0.79 13.17 -11.66
N GLN A 426 1.16 11.91 -11.41
CA GLN A 426 0.43 11.01 -10.53
C GLN A 426 0.35 11.55 -9.10
N ILE A 427 1.47 11.98 -8.52
CA ILE A 427 1.52 12.58 -7.17
C ILE A 427 0.71 13.87 -7.08
N GLU A 428 0.77 14.72 -8.11
CA GLU A 428 -0.02 15.95 -8.19
C GLU A 428 -1.53 15.64 -8.26
N TYR A 429 -1.95 14.65 -9.04
CA TYR A 429 -3.33 14.17 -9.07
C TYR A 429 -3.77 13.58 -7.73
N PHE A 430 -2.90 12.82 -7.04
CA PHE A 430 -3.19 12.32 -5.70
C PHE A 430 -3.44 13.48 -4.72
N HIS A 431 -2.63 14.54 -4.78
CA HIS A 431 -2.72 15.66 -3.85
C HIS A 431 -3.90 16.59 -4.14
N ASN A 432 -4.19 16.88 -5.40
CA ASN A 432 -5.21 17.86 -5.78
C ASN A 432 -6.62 17.27 -5.87
N GLU A 433 -6.76 16.01 -6.33
CA GLU A 433 -8.06 15.44 -6.74
C GLU A 433 -8.41 14.14 -5.99
N ALA A 434 -7.52 13.15 -5.94
CA ALA A 434 -7.90 11.79 -5.51
C ALA A 434 -7.96 11.59 -3.99
N CYS A 435 -6.98 12.12 -3.23
CA CYS A 435 -6.88 11.90 -1.79
C CYS A 435 -7.64 12.99 -0.98
N PRO A 436 -8.65 12.65 -0.17
CA PRO A 436 -9.35 13.63 0.66
C PRO A 436 -8.42 14.25 1.71
N GLY A 437 -8.23 15.58 1.63
CA GLY A 437 -7.27 16.30 2.47
C GLY A 437 -5.84 16.36 1.90
N GLY A 438 -5.63 15.83 0.69
CA GLY A 438 -4.35 15.85 -0.01
C GLY A 438 -3.43 14.68 0.33
N PHE A 439 -2.51 14.40 -0.60
CA PHE A 439 -1.50 13.35 -0.48
C PHE A 439 -0.22 13.87 0.18
N LEU A 440 0.33 14.96 -0.34
CA LEU A 440 1.50 15.66 0.21
C LEU A 440 1.15 16.57 1.41
N PRO A 441 2.10 16.82 2.33
CA PRO A 441 1.98 17.81 3.40
C PRO A 441 2.04 19.26 2.86
N HIS A 442 1.62 20.29 3.60
CA HIS A 442 1.10 20.25 4.96
C HIS A 442 -0.36 19.75 5.01
N TYR A 443 -0.66 18.95 6.02
CA TYR A 443 -2.00 18.39 6.23
C TYR A 443 -2.87 19.35 7.05
N ASP A 444 -2.97 20.59 6.60
CA ASP A 444 -3.58 21.66 7.39
C ASP A 444 -5.10 21.73 7.20
N GLY A 445 -5.81 22.13 8.27
CA GLY A 445 -7.24 22.44 8.24
C GLY A 445 -8.16 21.37 8.83
N GLN A 446 -9.41 21.35 8.38
CA GLN A 446 -10.46 20.49 8.96
C GLN A 446 -10.25 18.98 8.67
N TRP A 447 -9.34 18.65 7.75
CA TRP A 447 -9.07 17.30 7.27
C TRP A 447 -8.02 16.53 8.08
N TRP A 448 -7.76 16.88 9.35
CA TRP A 448 -6.91 16.10 10.28
C TRP A 448 -7.39 14.65 10.56
N ARG A 449 -8.57 14.26 10.04
CA ARG A 449 -9.03 12.86 9.98
C ARG A 449 -8.82 12.23 8.59
N GLY A 450 -8.72 13.06 7.56
CA GLY A 450 -8.44 12.73 6.17
C GLY A 450 -6.94 12.54 5.90
N ASP A 451 -6.07 13.16 6.71
CA ASP A 451 -4.62 12.98 6.66
C ASP A 451 -4.12 11.65 7.28
N SER A 452 -5.04 10.88 7.87
CA SER A 452 -4.77 9.59 8.49
C SER A 452 -3.82 9.62 9.70
N LEU A 453 -3.56 10.76 10.33
CA LEU A 453 -2.72 10.88 11.53
C LEU A 453 -3.16 9.97 12.69
N GLN A 454 -4.46 9.64 12.75
CA GLN A 454 -5.05 8.68 13.70
C GLN A 454 -4.78 7.20 13.36
N ARG A 455 -4.13 6.89 12.23
CA ARG A 455 -3.83 5.52 11.78
C ARG A 455 -2.44 5.11 12.27
N HIS A 456 -2.41 4.40 13.39
CA HIS A 456 -1.21 3.76 13.94
C HIS A 456 -1.01 2.37 13.33
N SER A 457 -0.71 2.32 12.03
CA SER A 457 -0.39 1.08 11.32
C SER A 457 0.75 1.35 10.34
N VAL A 458 1.78 0.51 10.41
CA VAL A 458 2.89 0.48 9.47
C VAL A 458 2.33 0.26 8.06
N GLU A 459 1.47 -0.75 7.94
CA GLU A 459 0.78 -1.19 6.73
C GLU A 459 -0.06 -0.08 6.08
N PHE A 460 -0.57 0.89 6.86
CA PHE A 460 -1.25 2.06 6.30
C PHE A 460 -0.30 3.04 5.61
N TRP A 461 0.90 3.25 6.15
CA TRP A 461 1.84 4.30 5.72
C TRP A 461 2.93 3.78 4.79
N SER A 462 3.62 2.73 5.20
CA SER A 462 4.59 2.04 4.38
C SER A 462 3.87 1.22 3.32
N GLY A 463 2.76 0.57 3.66
CA GLY A 463 2.20 -0.50 2.84
C GLY A 463 1.43 -0.11 1.58
N GLY A 464 1.45 1.16 1.17
CA GLY A 464 0.70 1.69 0.04
C GLY A 464 -0.82 1.77 0.27
N PHE A 465 -1.32 1.27 1.40
CA PHE A 465 -2.74 1.16 1.69
C PHE A 465 -3.44 2.53 1.81
N GLN A 466 -2.70 3.63 2.01
CA GLN A 466 -3.21 4.98 1.83
C GLN A 466 -3.85 5.20 0.46
N LEU A 467 -3.25 4.68 -0.62
CA LEU A 467 -3.75 4.91 -1.98
C LEU A 467 -5.11 4.22 -2.17
N PHE A 468 -5.23 2.99 -1.65
CA PHE A 468 -6.42 2.16 -1.85
C PHE A 468 -7.53 2.45 -0.83
N GLY A 469 -7.18 2.75 0.42
CA GLY A 469 -8.10 3.00 1.53
C GLY A 469 -8.48 4.47 1.74
N GLN A 470 -7.58 5.41 1.43
CA GLN A 470 -7.79 6.85 1.63
C GLN A 470 -8.09 7.57 0.31
N CYS A 471 -7.33 7.27 -0.75
CA CYS A 471 -7.46 7.91 -2.07
C CYS A 471 -8.36 7.12 -3.05
N PHE A 472 -8.93 6.00 -2.59
CA PHE A 472 -9.91 5.17 -3.30
C PHE A 472 -9.44 4.62 -4.66
N PHE A 473 -8.15 4.31 -4.78
CA PHE A 473 -7.63 3.55 -5.92
C PHE A 473 -7.99 2.05 -5.82
N ASN A 474 -8.30 1.45 -6.96
CA ASN A 474 -8.43 0.01 -7.16
C ASN A 474 -7.12 -0.53 -7.72
N ARG A 475 -6.46 -1.39 -6.94
CA ARG A 475 -5.19 -1.97 -7.33
C ARG A 475 -5.41 -3.07 -8.36
N ILE A 476 -4.74 -2.98 -9.50
CA ILE A 476 -4.83 -4.00 -10.57
C ILE A 476 -3.51 -4.72 -10.84
N LEU A 477 -3.60 -6.03 -11.07
CA LEU A 477 -2.47 -6.89 -11.42
C LEU A 477 -2.74 -7.55 -12.77
N SER A 478 -1.87 -7.39 -13.75
CA SER A 478 -2.01 -8.04 -15.06
C SER A 478 -2.01 -9.56 -14.91
N LEU A 479 -2.84 -10.25 -15.67
CA LEU A 479 -2.84 -11.72 -15.75
C LEU A 479 -2.08 -12.25 -16.97
N ASP A 480 -1.38 -11.39 -17.71
CA ASP A 480 -0.27 -11.85 -18.56
C ASP A 480 0.87 -12.37 -17.66
N PRO A 481 1.36 -13.61 -17.84
CA PRO A 481 2.39 -14.19 -16.98
C PRO A 481 3.65 -13.32 -16.86
N ARG A 482 4.10 -12.70 -17.96
CA ARG A 482 5.35 -11.92 -17.98
C ARG A 482 5.17 -10.58 -17.27
N LYS A 483 4.02 -9.92 -17.43
CA LYS A 483 3.69 -8.70 -16.65
C LYS A 483 3.49 -9.05 -15.16
N PHE A 484 2.82 -10.17 -14.83
CA PHE A 484 2.57 -10.60 -13.45
C PHE A 484 3.87 -10.87 -12.66
N GLU A 485 4.84 -11.57 -13.26
CA GLU A 485 6.17 -11.78 -12.68
C GLU A 485 6.87 -10.46 -12.30
N GLN A 486 6.68 -9.42 -13.12
CA GLN A 486 7.26 -8.08 -12.94
C GLN A 486 6.47 -7.21 -11.95
N GLN A 487 5.38 -7.73 -11.37
CA GLN A 487 4.66 -7.12 -10.24
C GLN A 487 5.06 -7.74 -8.90
N LEU A 488 5.86 -8.80 -8.89
CA LEU A 488 6.37 -9.41 -7.67
C LEU A 488 7.56 -8.61 -7.15
N ILE A 489 7.58 -8.27 -5.86
CA ILE A 489 8.67 -7.53 -5.21
C ILE A 489 9.17 -8.28 -3.98
N TYR A 490 10.49 -8.49 -3.89
CA TYR A 490 11.09 -9.34 -2.85
C TYR A 490 11.23 -8.58 -1.52
N HIS A 491 10.60 -9.11 -0.47
CA HIS A 491 10.79 -8.74 0.93
C HIS A 491 11.94 -9.55 1.54
N VAL A 492 13.15 -8.99 1.50
CA VAL A 492 14.39 -9.73 1.78
C VAL A 492 14.55 -10.16 3.25
N SER A 493 13.81 -9.55 4.17
CA SER A 493 13.94 -9.87 5.60
C SER A 493 13.40 -11.26 5.97
N ASN A 494 12.53 -11.84 5.13
CA ASN A 494 11.93 -13.17 5.29
C ASN A 494 11.32 -13.41 6.69
N ASN A 495 10.96 -12.34 7.40
CA ASN A 495 10.59 -12.39 8.82
C ASN A 495 9.13 -12.84 9.06
N LYS A 496 8.28 -12.78 8.03
CA LYS A 496 6.87 -13.12 8.17
C LYS A 496 6.69 -14.63 8.26
N GLN A 497 7.52 -15.43 7.59
CA GLN A 497 7.56 -16.90 7.72
C GLN A 497 7.66 -17.40 9.17
N ARG A 498 8.25 -16.60 10.07
CA ARG A 498 8.45 -16.91 11.49
C ARG A 498 7.42 -16.26 12.44
N THR A 499 6.65 -15.27 11.96
CA THR A 499 5.75 -14.45 12.79
C THR A 499 4.28 -14.54 12.41
N VAL A 500 3.99 -15.00 11.19
CA VAL A 500 2.64 -15.18 10.66
C VAL A 500 2.27 -16.66 10.70
N ARG A 501 1.00 -16.96 10.98
CA ARG A 501 0.51 -18.35 11.04
C ARG A 501 0.67 -19.03 9.67
N THR A 502 1.16 -20.27 9.66
CA THR A 502 1.45 -21.03 8.43
C THR A 502 0.27 -21.12 7.48
N ASN A 503 -0.96 -21.26 7.99
CA ASN A 503 -2.20 -21.32 7.19
C ASN A 503 -2.60 -20.01 6.48
N LYS A 504 -1.82 -18.93 6.64
CA LYS A 504 -1.96 -17.70 5.85
C LYS A 504 -1.06 -17.69 4.61
N PHE A 505 -0.04 -18.56 4.56
CA PHE A 505 0.86 -18.64 3.41
C PHE A 505 0.22 -19.40 2.25
N ILE A 506 0.56 -18.98 1.04
CA ILE A 506 0.24 -19.63 -0.23
C ILE A 506 1.43 -19.42 -1.18
N ARG A 507 1.77 -20.43 -2.00
CA ARG A 507 2.80 -20.26 -3.05
C ARG A 507 2.29 -19.28 -4.10
N ILE A 508 3.18 -18.51 -4.72
CA ILE A 508 2.75 -17.53 -5.73
C ILE A 508 2.14 -18.23 -6.96
N GLY A 509 2.63 -19.41 -7.34
CA GLY A 509 2.05 -20.25 -8.38
C GLY A 509 0.63 -20.71 -8.06
N ASP A 510 0.41 -21.22 -6.84
CA ASP A 510 -0.92 -21.61 -6.34
C ASP A 510 -1.89 -20.41 -6.37
N PHE A 511 -1.45 -19.23 -5.92
CA PHE A 511 -2.27 -18.01 -5.92
C PHE A 511 -2.62 -17.54 -7.34
N TYR A 512 -1.64 -17.47 -8.25
CA TYR A 512 -1.88 -17.10 -9.64
C TYR A 512 -2.83 -18.09 -10.33
N ALA A 513 -2.64 -19.40 -10.10
CA ALA A 513 -3.51 -20.44 -10.60
C ALA A 513 -4.94 -20.38 -10.03
N GLN A 514 -5.13 -19.96 -8.77
CA GLN A 514 -6.47 -19.65 -8.23
C GLN A 514 -7.12 -18.47 -8.96
N ILE A 515 -6.37 -17.40 -9.25
CA ILE A 515 -6.89 -16.26 -10.02
C ILE A 515 -7.28 -16.70 -11.43
N MET A 516 -6.49 -17.57 -12.07
CA MET A 516 -6.80 -18.11 -13.39
C MET A 516 -8.10 -18.94 -13.39
N THR A 517 -8.37 -19.73 -12.34
CA THR A 517 -9.68 -20.39 -12.15
C THR A 517 -10.83 -19.38 -12.06
N VAL A 518 -10.63 -18.22 -11.41
CA VAL A 518 -11.66 -17.16 -11.34
C VAL A 518 -11.86 -16.50 -12.72
N LYS A 519 -10.79 -16.30 -13.50
CA LYS A 519 -10.85 -15.83 -14.90
C LYS A 519 -11.54 -16.84 -15.83
N GLU A 520 -11.36 -18.13 -15.62
CA GLU A 520 -12.08 -19.18 -16.35
C GLU A 520 -13.59 -19.12 -16.03
N ARG A 521 -13.97 -19.02 -14.74
CA ARG A 521 -15.36 -18.83 -14.30
C ARG A 521 -16.02 -17.55 -14.83
N ALA A 522 -15.24 -16.47 -14.99
CA ALA A 522 -15.74 -15.19 -15.49
C ALA A 522 -16.04 -15.19 -17.00
N ARG A 523 -15.58 -16.21 -17.75
CA ARG A 523 -15.78 -16.35 -19.19
C ARG A 523 -16.95 -17.28 -19.56
N SER A 524 -17.47 -18.04 -18.60
CA SER A 524 -18.56 -19.02 -18.75
C SER A 524 -19.91 -18.48 -18.29
#